data_AF-A0A3R7KI70-F1
#
_entry.id   AF-A0A3R7KI70-F1
#
_cell.length_a   1.000
_cell.length_b   1.000
_cell.length_c   1.000
_cell.angle_alpha   90.00
_cell.angle_beta   90.00
_cell.angle_gamma   90.00
#
_symmetry.space_group_name_H-M   'P 1'
#
loop_
_entity.id
_entity.type
_entity.pdbx_description
1 polymer ?
#
loop_
_entity_poly.entity_id
_entity_poly.type
_entity_poly.pdbx_seq_one_letter_code
_entity_poly.pdbx_strand_id
1 'polypeptide(L)'
;MSTSDSDDSDRLEQYIRDEKGHLPSCESMIALANWLYANEYFETNDREIPTSDLRDILNDRLEHGVDTVLDHLEEISVIAEVSQGGGQFILHERTGEPFFDPNNREMIPLLEEEISRFLEDLHEQESQALESKDAGDDEAQSIADGGEPEDVDSDMTDETEAGDEEDTDSAPTTLRSVAADALDVELVVEDALMNPTDHIERMVRFDDVVTAVIESDEVSRGQAYEPMGWRNTANKWVLTTTAKARKENESLT
;
A
#
# COMPACT_ATOMS: atom_id res chain seq x y z
N MET A 1 -8.65 63.47 -6.39
CA MET A 1 -9.66 62.84 -7.27
C MET A 1 -8.85 62.09 -8.32
N SER A 2 -8.40 60.87 -8.00
CA SER A 2 -9.09 59.58 -8.28
C SER A 2 -8.89 59.22 -9.78
N THR A 3 -8.33 58.09 -10.20
CA THR A 3 -8.20 56.70 -9.70
C THR A 3 -6.90 56.07 -10.22
N SER A 4 -6.03 55.45 -9.41
CA SER A 4 -5.88 53.99 -9.24
C SER A 4 -5.99 53.17 -10.55
N ASP A 5 -4.85 52.70 -11.08
CA ASP A 5 -4.78 51.54 -12.00
C ASP A 5 -3.69 50.62 -11.44
N SER A 6 -4.09 49.84 -10.45
CA SER A 6 -3.38 48.69 -9.92
C SER A 6 -3.94 47.49 -10.68
N ASP A 7 -3.56 47.33 -11.94
CA ASP A 7 -4.02 46.24 -12.81
C ASP A 7 -2.84 45.30 -13.11
N ASP A 8 -2.05 44.99 -12.08
CA ASP A 8 -1.16 43.82 -12.03
C ASP A 8 -2.03 42.56 -11.86
N SER A 9 -2.97 42.37 -12.77
CA SER A 9 -3.71 41.11 -12.88
C SER A 9 -2.69 40.07 -13.30
N ASP A 10 -2.54 39.04 -12.46
CA ASP A 10 -1.61 37.97 -12.67
C ASP A 10 -1.83 37.32 -14.05
N ARG A 11 -0.88 37.52 -14.97
CA ARG A 11 -1.02 37.05 -16.37
C ARG A 11 -1.11 35.53 -16.46
N LEU A 12 -0.60 34.78 -15.47
CA LEU A 12 -0.80 33.33 -15.42
C LEU A 12 -2.25 32.99 -15.09
N GLU A 13 -2.84 33.65 -14.10
CA GLU A 13 -4.25 33.46 -13.78
C GLU A 13 -5.16 33.90 -14.92
N GLN A 14 -4.87 35.05 -15.53
CA GLN A 14 -5.63 35.53 -16.68
C GLN A 14 -5.57 34.52 -17.83
N TYR A 15 -4.39 33.96 -18.12
CA TYR A 15 -4.25 32.92 -19.12
C TYR A 15 -5.09 31.67 -18.80
N ILE A 16 -5.08 31.20 -17.55
CA ILE A 16 -5.91 30.06 -17.14
C ILE A 16 -7.41 30.39 -17.28
N ARG A 17 -7.83 31.62 -16.94
CA ARG A 17 -9.22 32.07 -17.12
C ARG A 17 -9.61 32.18 -18.58
N ASP A 18 -8.71 32.66 -19.44
CA ASP A 18 -8.97 32.79 -20.87
C ASP A 18 -9.13 31.41 -21.54
N GLU A 19 -8.28 30.44 -21.21
CA GLU A 19 -8.32 29.10 -21.81
C GLU A 19 -9.39 28.19 -21.19
N LYS A 20 -9.56 28.26 -19.86
CA LYS A 20 -10.36 27.28 -19.09
C LYS A 20 -11.40 27.90 -18.16
N GLY A 21 -11.68 29.21 -18.26
CA GLY A 21 -12.66 29.91 -17.40
C GLY A 21 -14.11 29.46 -17.57
N HIS A 22 -14.42 28.67 -18.61
CA HIS A 22 -15.72 28.03 -18.79
C HIS A 22 -15.88 26.75 -17.95
N LEU A 23 -14.79 26.20 -17.39
CA LEU A 23 -14.82 25.00 -16.57
C LEU A 23 -15.02 25.35 -15.09
N PRO A 24 -15.76 24.52 -14.33
CA PRO A 24 -15.93 24.73 -12.90
C PRO A 24 -14.61 24.59 -12.13
N SER A 25 -13.64 23.83 -12.66
CA SER A 25 -12.30 23.64 -12.09
C SER A 25 -11.37 24.86 -12.19
N CYS A 26 -11.78 25.97 -12.80
CA CYS A 26 -10.90 27.11 -13.10
C CYS A 26 -10.23 27.70 -11.86
N GLU A 27 -10.98 27.94 -10.78
CA GLU A 27 -10.40 28.49 -9.55
C GLU A 27 -9.47 27.49 -8.85
N SER A 28 -9.76 26.19 -8.91
CA SER A 28 -8.85 25.13 -8.43
C SER A 28 -7.56 25.05 -9.24
N MET A 29 -7.63 25.25 -10.57
CA MET A 29 -6.46 25.33 -11.45
C MET A 29 -5.55 26.51 -11.09
N ILE A 30 -6.14 27.67 -10.86
CA ILE A 30 -5.42 28.87 -10.43
C ILE A 30 -4.75 28.63 -9.07
N ALA A 31 -5.48 28.06 -8.12
CA ALA A 31 -4.96 27.76 -6.79
C ALA A 31 -3.77 26.79 -6.84
N LEU A 32 -3.86 25.71 -7.62
CA LEU A 32 -2.77 24.74 -7.78
C LEU A 32 -1.55 25.37 -8.47
N ALA A 33 -1.74 26.09 -9.59
CA ALA A 33 -0.66 26.74 -10.31
C ALA A 33 0.08 27.78 -9.44
N ASN A 34 -0.67 28.58 -8.66
CA ASN A 34 -0.10 29.53 -7.71
C ASN A 34 0.64 28.84 -6.57
N TRP A 35 0.13 27.71 -6.09
CA TRP A 35 0.81 26.93 -5.06
C TRP A 35 2.14 26.37 -5.56
N LEU A 36 2.18 25.80 -6.77
CA LEU A 36 3.44 25.34 -7.39
C LEU A 36 4.45 26.48 -7.54
N TYR A 37 3.98 27.65 -7.99
CA TYR A 37 4.84 28.83 -8.10
C TYR A 37 5.40 29.28 -6.75
N ALA A 38 4.54 29.40 -5.73
CA ALA A 38 4.94 29.85 -4.40
C ALA A 38 5.91 28.89 -3.70
N ASN A 39 5.90 27.60 -4.09
CA ASN A 39 6.80 26.58 -3.55
C ASN A 39 7.97 26.26 -4.50
N GLU A 40 8.18 27.05 -5.55
CA GLU A 40 9.33 26.97 -6.45
C GLU A 40 9.49 25.61 -7.17
N TYR A 41 8.37 24.92 -7.45
CA TYR A 41 8.34 23.71 -8.28
C TYR A 41 8.37 24.11 -9.76
N PHE A 42 9.55 24.44 -10.27
CA PHE A 42 9.77 24.87 -11.65
C PHE A 42 10.51 23.79 -12.43
N GLU A 43 10.23 23.68 -13.72
CA GLU A 43 10.99 22.84 -14.67
C GLU A 43 12.50 23.16 -14.69
N THR A 44 12.87 24.39 -14.36
CA THR A 44 14.28 24.85 -14.29
C THR A 44 14.97 24.53 -12.97
N ASN A 45 14.23 24.04 -11.99
CA ASN A 45 14.75 23.60 -10.70
C ASN A 45 14.78 22.07 -10.65
N ASP A 46 15.72 21.47 -9.92
CA ASP A 46 15.75 20.03 -9.64
C ASP A 46 14.68 19.62 -8.59
N ARG A 47 13.49 20.24 -8.65
CA ARG A 47 12.42 20.06 -7.67
C ARG A 47 11.12 19.68 -8.37
N GLU A 48 10.68 18.45 -8.12
CA GLU A 48 9.48 17.83 -8.67
C GLU A 48 8.52 17.49 -7.52
N ILE A 49 7.20 17.48 -7.78
CA ILE A 49 6.23 17.01 -6.79
C ILE A 49 5.40 15.83 -7.29
N PRO A 50 5.32 14.70 -6.55
CA PRO A 50 4.43 13.59 -6.85
C PRO A 50 2.94 13.93 -6.78
N THR A 51 2.10 13.25 -7.57
CA THR A 51 0.64 13.36 -7.45
C THR A 51 0.13 13.00 -6.06
N SER A 52 0.73 12.01 -5.39
CA SER A 52 0.37 11.63 -4.01
C SER A 52 0.50 12.80 -3.04
N ASP A 53 1.65 13.46 -3.07
CA ASP A 53 1.94 14.59 -2.18
C ASP A 53 1.02 15.77 -2.49
N LEU A 54 0.72 16.02 -3.76
CA LEU A 54 -0.27 17.03 -4.14
C LEU A 54 -1.67 16.70 -3.60
N ARG A 55 -2.10 15.44 -3.63
CA ARG A 55 -3.37 15.01 -3.03
C ARG A 55 -3.35 15.25 -1.52
N ASP A 56 -2.32 14.82 -0.84
CA ASP A 56 -2.23 14.97 0.62
C ASP A 56 -2.23 16.45 1.06
N ILE A 57 -1.60 17.33 0.28
CA ILE A 57 -1.46 18.76 0.63
C ILE A 57 -2.67 19.59 0.19
N LEU A 58 -3.25 19.30 -0.99
CA LEU A 58 -4.19 20.19 -1.67
C LEU A 58 -5.59 19.62 -1.86
N ASN A 59 -5.82 18.31 -1.69
CA ASN A 59 -7.13 17.72 -2.00
C ASN A 59 -8.29 18.32 -1.18
N ASP A 60 -8.06 18.64 0.09
CA ASP A 60 -9.06 19.31 0.95
C ASP A 60 -9.17 20.84 0.70
N ARG A 61 -8.22 21.41 -0.06
CA ARG A 61 -8.10 22.85 -0.31
C ARG A 61 -8.61 23.26 -1.68
N LEU A 62 -8.71 22.32 -2.61
CA LEU A 62 -9.24 22.52 -3.95
C LEU A 62 -10.71 22.10 -3.98
N GLU A 63 -11.55 22.86 -4.67
CA GLU A 63 -12.96 22.49 -4.88
C GLU A 63 -13.10 21.26 -5.79
N HIS A 64 -12.08 21.03 -6.63
CA HIS A 64 -12.02 19.92 -7.58
C HIS A 64 -10.79 19.08 -7.30
N GLY A 65 -10.93 17.77 -7.46
CA GLY A 65 -9.87 16.79 -7.19
C GLY A 65 -8.58 17.10 -7.96
N VAL A 66 -7.45 16.86 -7.30
CA VAL A 66 -6.10 17.17 -7.82
C VAL A 66 -5.89 16.60 -9.22
N ASP A 67 -6.30 15.36 -9.48
CA ASP A 67 -6.15 14.72 -10.79
C ASP A 67 -6.82 15.51 -11.92
N THR A 68 -8.07 15.90 -11.71
CA THR A 68 -8.84 16.70 -12.69
C THR A 68 -8.21 18.07 -12.91
N VAL A 69 -7.58 18.65 -11.89
CA VAL A 69 -6.93 19.95 -12.00
C VAL A 69 -5.61 19.83 -12.77
N LEU A 70 -4.84 18.77 -12.50
CA LEU A 70 -3.58 18.48 -13.19
C LEU A 70 -3.82 18.23 -14.68
N ASP A 71 -4.78 17.39 -15.04
CA ASP A 71 -5.13 17.08 -16.44
C ASP A 71 -5.40 18.36 -17.24
N HIS A 72 -6.22 19.27 -16.70
CA HIS A 72 -6.58 20.51 -17.39
C HIS A 72 -5.42 21.50 -17.49
N LEU A 73 -4.56 21.58 -16.45
CA LEU A 73 -3.40 22.47 -16.45
C LEU A 73 -2.30 21.97 -17.40
N GLU A 74 -2.13 20.66 -17.51
CA GLU A 74 -1.22 20.03 -18.47
C GLU A 74 -1.67 20.30 -19.91
N GLU A 75 -2.98 20.17 -20.18
CA GLU A 75 -3.57 20.40 -21.50
C GLU A 75 -3.25 21.80 -22.05
N ILE A 76 -3.19 22.83 -21.18
CA ILE A 76 -2.86 24.22 -21.56
C ILE A 76 -1.38 24.56 -21.34
N SER A 77 -0.55 23.55 -21.07
CA SER A 77 0.90 23.65 -20.86
C SER A 77 1.31 24.59 -19.72
N VAL A 78 0.47 24.71 -18.68
CA VAL A 78 0.83 25.46 -17.46
C VAL A 78 1.74 24.63 -16.56
N ILE A 79 1.45 23.34 -16.46
CA ILE A 79 2.32 22.37 -15.80
C ILE A 79 2.85 21.37 -16.84
N ALA A 80 3.95 20.72 -16.52
CA ALA A 80 4.46 19.58 -17.26
C ALA A 80 4.57 18.37 -16.35
N GLU A 81 4.20 17.22 -16.89
CA GLU A 81 4.53 15.93 -16.31
C GLU A 81 6.01 15.61 -16.63
N VAL A 82 6.86 15.56 -15.59
CA VAL A 82 8.31 15.29 -15.74
C VAL A 82 8.59 13.80 -15.84
N SER A 83 7.73 13.00 -15.22
CA SER A 83 7.72 11.55 -15.37
C SER A 83 6.29 11.12 -15.68
N GLN A 84 6.01 10.81 -16.94
CA GLN A 84 4.90 9.92 -17.27
C GLN A 84 5.08 8.68 -16.41
N GLY A 85 4.15 8.40 -15.50
CA GLY A 85 4.18 7.26 -14.58
C GLY A 85 4.11 5.90 -15.29
N GLY A 86 5.02 5.66 -16.23
CA GLY A 86 5.22 4.40 -16.95
C GLY A 86 6.44 3.63 -16.46
N GLY A 87 7.16 4.14 -15.46
CA GLY A 87 8.24 3.40 -14.78
C GLY A 87 7.69 2.62 -13.60
N GLN A 88 7.76 1.30 -13.65
CA GLN A 88 7.72 0.51 -12.43
C GLN A 88 9.13 0.49 -11.85
N PHE A 89 9.26 0.69 -10.55
CA PHE A 89 10.49 0.46 -9.81
C PHE A 89 10.22 -0.54 -8.69
N ILE A 90 11.25 -1.23 -8.23
CA ILE A 90 11.14 -2.13 -7.09
C ILE A 90 11.50 -1.32 -5.85
N LEU A 91 10.64 -1.32 -4.83
CA LEU A 91 10.92 -0.65 -3.57
C LEU A 91 11.16 -1.70 -2.49
N HIS A 92 12.28 -1.58 -1.77
CA HIS A 92 12.47 -2.28 -0.51
C HIS A 92 11.93 -1.40 0.63
N GLU A 93 10.73 -1.69 1.15
CA GLU A 93 10.00 -0.76 2.01
C GLU A 93 10.68 -0.54 3.37
N ARG A 94 11.37 -1.54 3.92
CA ARG A 94 12.07 -1.40 5.20
C ARG A 94 13.24 -0.40 5.16
N THR A 95 14.00 -0.33 4.07
CA THR A 95 15.11 0.65 3.93
C THR A 95 14.69 1.88 3.12
N GLY A 96 13.56 1.83 2.43
CA GLY A 96 13.12 2.86 1.49
C GLY A 96 13.99 2.94 0.23
N GLU A 97 14.75 1.89 -0.10
CA GLU A 97 15.68 1.88 -1.23
C GLU A 97 14.96 1.51 -2.56
N PRO A 98 14.96 2.40 -3.57
CA PRO A 98 14.34 2.13 -4.86
C PRO A 98 15.33 1.55 -5.88
N PHE A 99 14.91 0.51 -6.59
CA PHE A 99 15.64 -0.15 -7.67
C PHE A 99 14.91 0.04 -9.00
N PHE A 100 15.57 0.68 -9.97
CA PHE A 100 14.99 0.96 -11.29
C PHE A 100 15.36 -0.07 -12.35
N ASP A 101 16.27 -0.99 -12.04
CA ASP A 101 16.64 -2.13 -12.90
C ASP A 101 16.26 -3.44 -12.20
N PRO A 102 15.34 -4.26 -12.75
CA PRO A 102 14.98 -5.55 -12.18
C PRO A 102 16.14 -6.53 -12.09
N ASN A 103 17.23 -6.33 -12.83
CA ASN A 103 18.42 -7.18 -12.77
C ASN A 103 19.48 -6.66 -11.78
N ASN A 104 19.18 -5.62 -11.00
CA ASN A 104 20.12 -5.13 -10.00
C ASN A 104 20.37 -6.20 -8.93
N ARG A 105 21.62 -6.68 -8.88
CA ARG A 105 22.05 -7.73 -7.94
C ARG A 105 22.09 -7.27 -6.50
N GLU A 106 22.13 -5.96 -6.24
CA GLU A 106 22.11 -5.40 -4.89
C GLU A 106 20.77 -5.62 -4.18
N MET A 107 19.69 -5.80 -4.95
CA MET A 107 18.37 -6.10 -4.40
C MET A 107 18.23 -7.55 -3.93
N ILE A 108 18.95 -8.50 -4.53
CA ILE A 108 18.86 -9.92 -4.19
C ILE A 108 19.13 -10.19 -2.70
N PRO A 109 20.23 -9.69 -2.08
CA PRO A 109 20.47 -9.92 -0.66
C PRO A 109 19.43 -9.26 0.25
N LEU A 110 18.80 -8.15 -0.18
CA LEU A 110 17.71 -7.52 0.58
C LEU A 110 16.45 -8.39 0.55
N LEU A 111 16.07 -8.87 -0.64
CA LEU A 111 14.96 -9.81 -0.80
C LEU A 111 15.18 -11.09 0.02
N GLU A 112 16.38 -11.66 -0.02
CA GLU A 112 16.73 -12.86 0.76
C GLU A 112 16.68 -12.60 2.28
N GLU A 113 17.04 -11.39 2.73
CA GLU A 113 16.90 -10.99 4.13
C GLU A 113 15.41 -10.95 4.54
N GLU A 114 14.55 -10.30 3.75
CA GLU A 114 13.13 -10.19 4.09
C GLU A 114 12.41 -11.54 4.05
N ILE A 115 12.70 -12.40 3.05
CA ILE A 115 12.17 -13.77 3.00
C ILE A 115 12.62 -14.56 4.24
N SER A 116 13.89 -14.45 4.63
CA SER A 116 14.41 -15.18 5.80
C SER A 116 13.71 -14.73 7.10
N ARG A 117 13.51 -13.42 7.28
CA ARG A 117 12.78 -12.86 8.45
C ARG A 117 11.34 -13.35 8.51
N PHE A 118 10.66 -13.40 7.38
CA PHE A 118 9.30 -13.91 7.31
C PHE A 118 9.24 -15.41 7.69
N LEU A 119 10.14 -16.23 7.14
CA LEU A 119 10.17 -17.66 7.46
C LEU A 119 10.58 -17.93 8.91
N GLU A 120 11.46 -17.13 9.48
CA GLU A 120 11.79 -17.18 10.91
C GLU A 120 10.55 -16.91 11.78
N ASP A 121 9.78 -15.87 11.48
CA ASP A 121 8.51 -15.58 12.17
C ASP A 121 7.51 -16.73 12.05
N LEU A 122 7.35 -17.26 10.84
CA LEU A 122 6.45 -18.38 10.56
C LEU A 122 6.81 -19.63 11.38
N HIS A 123 8.08 -20.00 11.45
CA HIS A 123 8.53 -21.14 12.26
C HIS A 123 8.45 -20.88 13.78
N GLU A 124 8.70 -19.65 14.23
CA GLU A 124 8.61 -19.28 15.64
C GLU A 124 7.17 -19.37 16.14
N GLN A 125 6.21 -18.84 15.39
CA GLN A 125 4.78 -18.89 15.75
C GLN A 125 4.25 -20.33 15.80
N GLU A 126 4.69 -21.18 14.88
CA GLU A 126 4.30 -22.60 14.87
C GLU A 126 4.89 -23.37 16.05
N SER A 127 6.14 -23.10 16.40
CA SER A 127 6.78 -23.70 17.55
C SER A 127 6.04 -23.32 18.84
N GLN A 128 5.66 -22.05 18.99
CA GLN A 128 4.86 -21.57 20.13
C GLN A 128 3.47 -22.20 20.19
N ALA A 129 2.80 -22.36 19.04
CA ALA A 129 1.50 -23.02 18.95
C ALA A 129 1.58 -24.49 19.42
N LEU A 130 2.64 -25.22 19.05
CA LEU A 130 2.87 -26.59 19.47
C LEU A 130 3.18 -26.72 20.98
N GLU A 131 4.02 -25.84 21.52
CA GLU A 131 4.34 -25.80 22.95
C GLU A 131 3.11 -25.49 23.82
N SER A 132 2.24 -24.58 23.35
CA SER A 132 1.00 -24.24 24.05
C SER A 132 0.00 -25.41 24.11
N LYS A 133 0.06 -26.34 23.15
CA LYS A 133 -0.84 -27.50 23.06
C LYS A 133 -0.37 -28.67 23.93
N ASP A 134 0.94 -28.83 24.13
CA ASP A 134 1.53 -29.89 24.97
C ASP A 134 1.42 -29.58 26.48
N ALA A 135 1.37 -28.29 26.86
CA ALA A 135 1.19 -27.88 28.25
C ALA A 135 -0.25 -28.04 28.79
N GLY A 136 -1.20 -28.47 27.96
CA GLY A 136 -2.63 -28.54 28.28
C GLY A 136 -3.17 -29.89 28.75
N ASP A 137 -2.38 -30.98 28.71
CA ASP A 137 -2.87 -32.35 28.95
C ASP A 137 -2.44 -32.97 30.30
N ASP A 138 -1.92 -32.17 31.25
CA ASP A 138 -1.49 -32.64 32.58
C ASP A 138 -2.43 -32.18 33.73
N GLU A 139 -3.74 -32.22 33.50
CA GLU A 139 -4.72 -32.45 34.58
C GLU A 139 -5.23 -33.91 34.50
N ALA A 140 -4.32 -34.86 34.71
CA ALA A 140 -4.69 -36.19 35.16
C ALA A 140 -5.26 -36.09 36.59
N GLN A 141 -6.55 -35.74 36.71
CA GLN A 141 -7.30 -35.87 37.95
C GLN A 141 -7.33 -37.35 38.34
N SER A 142 -6.47 -37.66 39.31
CA SER A 142 -6.26 -39.00 39.85
C SER A 142 -7.57 -39.61 40.33
N ILE A 143 -7.82 -40.82 39.83
CA ILE A 143 -8.87 -41.76 40.21
C ILE A 143 -8.72 -42.07 41.71
N ALA A 144 -9.72 -41.71 42.51
CA ALA A 144 -9.89 -42.23 43.86
C ALA A 144 -10.99 -43.30 43.84
N ASP A 145 -10.52 -44.54 43.92
CA ASP A 145 -11.26 -45.80 44.07
C ASP A 145 -12.12 -45.84 45.35
N GLY A 146 -13.37 -46.30 45.23
CA GLY A 146 -14.16 -46.74 46.38
C GLY A 146 -15.68 -46.76 46.22
N GLY A 147 -16.25 -47.90 45.80
CA GLY A 147 -17.59 -48.33 46.23
C GLY A 147 -18.56 -48.77 45.11
N GLU A 148 -18.77 -50.09 45.02
CA GLU A 148 -19.72 -50.81 44.14
C GLU A 148 -21.19 -50.76 44.67
N PRO A 149 -22.20 -51.34 43.98
CA PRO A 149 -23.23 -50.64 43.20
C PRO A 149 -24.66 -50.85 43.74
N GLU A 150 -25.66 -50.12 43.24
CA GLU A 150 -27.06 -50.60 43.28
C GLU A 150 -27.82 -50.27 41.99
N ASP A 151 -28.59 -51.28 41.56
CA ASP A 151 -29.42 -51.37 40.36
C ASP A 151 -30.56 -50.34 40.31
N VAL A 152 -30.87 -49.80 39.13
CA VAL A 152 -32.26 -49.56 38.68
C VAL A 152 -32.36 -49.35 37.17
N ASP A 153 -32.94 -50.37 36.54
CA ASP A 153 -33.99 -50.41 35.52
C ASP A 153 -34.04 -49.48 34.28
N SER A 154 -34.52 -50.10 33.21
CA SER A 154 -34.67 -49.60 31.83
C SER A 154 -35.72 -48.49 31.69
N ASP A 155 -35.52 -47.53 30.79
CA ASP A 155 -36.57 -47.11 29.85
C ASP A 155 -36.00 -46.49 28.56
N MET A 156 -36.70 -46.76 27.48
CA MET A 156 -36.44 -46.38 26.09
C MET A 156 -36.90 -44.94 25.79
N THR A 157 -36.44 -44.44 24.65
CA THR A 157 -36.91 -43.29 23.86
C THR A 157 -36.41 -41.90 24.30
N ASP A 158 -35.66 -41.22 23.42
CA ASP A 158 -36.29 -40.27 22.48
C ASP A 158 -35.31 -39.90 21.36
N GLU A 159 -35.85 -39.87 20.14
CA GLU A 159 -35.17 -39.43 18.93
C GLU A 159 -35.07 -37.91 18.95
N THR A 160 -33.86 -37.35 19.00
CA THR A 160 -33.62 -35.97 18.55
C THR A 160 -32.40 -35.93 17.65
N GLU A 161 -32.66 -36.22 16.37
CA GLU A 161 -31.96 -35.61 15.24
C GLU A 161 -32.05 -34.09 15.39
N ALA A 162 -31.04 -33.50 16.03
CA ALA A 162 -30.69 -32.11 15.82
C ALA A 162 -29.39 -32.15 15.03
N GLY A 163 -29.52 -31.94 13.72
CA GLY A 163 -28.39 -31.66 12.85
C GLY A 163 -27.68 -30.42 13.36
N ASP A 164 -26.60 -30.64 14.10
CA ASP A 164 -25.51 -29.70 14.19
C ASP A 164 -24.60 -30.09 13.02
N GLU A 165 -24.84 -29.47 11.87
CA GLU A 165 -23.75 -29.25 10.93
C GLU A 165 -22.80 -28.30 11.67
N GLU A 166 -21.95 -28.86 12.52
CA GLU A 166 -20.72 -28.19 12.94
C GLU A 166 -20.07 -27.72 11.64
N ASP A 167 -19.99 -26.40 11.47
CA ASP A 167 -19.11 -25.76 10.49
C ASP A 167 -17.69 -26.29 10.77
N THR A 168 -17.33 -27.41 10.13
CA THR A 168 -16.04 -28.09 10.31
C THR A 168 -14.92 -27.36 9.58
N ASP A 169 -14.81 -26.04 9.71
CA ASP A 169 -13.70 -25.30 9.11
C ASP A 169 -13.24 -24.04 9.84
N SER A 170 -13.62 -23.83 11.10
CA SER A 170 -12.98 -22.79 11.92
C SER A 170 -11.73 -23.32 12.63
N ALA A 171 -10.77 -23.85 11.86
CA ALA A 171 -9.39 -23.82 12.34
C ALA A 171 -8.99 -22.34 12.47
N PRO A 172 -8.31 -21.91 13.54
CA PRO A 172 -7.86 -20.53 13.64
C PRO A 172 -6.96 -20.22 12.44
N THR A 173 -7.26 -19.13 11.72
CA THR A 173 -6.42 -18.65 10.61
C THR A 173 -5.00 -18.48 11.11
N THR A 174 -4.05 -19.21 10.52
CA THR A 174 -2.62 -19.15 10.90
C THR A 174 -1.84 -18.32 9.91
N LEU A 175 -0.68 -17.80 10.32
CA LEU A 175 0.24 -17.08 9.42
C LEU A 175 0.58 -17.93 8.18
N ARG A 176 0.79 -19.24 8.35
CA ARG A 176 1.02 -20.16 7.23
C ARG A 176 -0.19 -20.28 6.32
N SER A 177 -1.41 -20.33 6.85
CA SER A 177 -2.64 -20.37 6.02
C SER A 177 -2.73 -19.13 5.14
N VAL A 178 -2.59 -17.93 5.72
CA VAL A 178 -2.66 -16.67 4.96
C VAL A 178 -1.59 -16.63 3.87
N ALA A 179 -0.36 -17.04 4.18
CA ALA A 179 0.71 -17.10 3.21
C ALA A 179 0.50 -18.16 2.12
N ALA A 180 -0.03 -19.33 2.48
CA ALA A 180 -0.35 -20.41 1.55
C ALA A 180 -1.47 -20.00 0.58
N ASP A 181 -2.51 -19.34 1.09
CA ASP A 181 -3.61 -18.79 0.31
C ASP A 181 -3.12 -17.71 -0.67
N ALA A 182 -2.25 -16.80 -0.22
CA ALA A 182 -1.66 -15.78 -1.08
C ALA A 182 -0.80 -16.37 -2.22
N LEU A 183 -0.17 -17.52 -1.97
CA LEU A 183 0.67 -18.22 -2.94
C LEU A 183 -0.08 -19.25 -3.79
N ASP A 184 -1.37 -19.50 -3.51
CA ASP A 184 -2.16 -20.59 -4.10
C ASP A 184 -1.44 -21.96 -3.96
N VAL A 185 -0.93 -22.24 -2.77
CA VAL A 185 -0.23 -23.51 -2.44
C VAL A 185 -0.88 -24.20 -1.27
N GLU A 186 -0.77 -25.53 -1.22
CA GLU A 186 -1.47 -26.32 -0.20
C GLU A 186 -0.95 -26.03 1.21
N LEU A 187 0.38 -26.01 1.46
CA LEU A 187 1.00 -25.57 2.73
C LEU A 187 2.53 -25.32 2.67
N VAL A 188 3.23 -25.63 1.56
CA VAL A 188 4.70 -25.60 1.49
C VAL A 188 5.23 -24.22 1.08
N VAL A 189 5.01 -23.24 1.96
CA VAL A 189 5.33 -21.81 1.76
C VAL A 189 6.83 -21.60 1.55
N GLU A 190 7.68 -22.34 2.26
CA GLU A 190 9.14 -22.25 2.20
C GLU A 190 9.64 -22.55 0.79
N ASP A 191 9.18 -23.66 0.22
CA ASP A 191 9.54 -24.07 -1.14
C ASP A 191 9.01 -23.08 -2.17
N ALA A 192 7.81 -22.54 -1.97
CA ALA A 192 7.19 -21.60 -2.88
C ALA A 192 7.95 -20.26 -2.95
N LEU A 193 8.59 -19.82 -1.86
CA LEU A 193 9.40 -18.60 -1.79
C LEU A 193 10.87 -18.82 -2.16
N MET A 194 11.45 -19.99 -1.87
CA MET A 194 12.88 -20.25 -2.10
C MET A 194 13.21 -20.93 -3.43
N ASN A 195 12.30 -21.74 -4.02
CA ASN A 195 12.62 -22.51 -5.23
C ASN A 195 12.60 -21.74 -6.56
N PRO A 196 11.82 -20.66 -6.77
CA PRO A 196 11.85 -19.97 -8.05
C PRO A 196 13.26 -19.43 -8.34
N THR A 197 13.82 -19.84 -9.48
CA THR A 197 15.19 -19.42 -9.87
C THR A 197 15.23 -17.95 -10.31
N ASP A 198 14.09 -17.42 -10.76
CA ASP A 198 13.92 -16.00 -11.08
C ASP A 198 13.68 -15.21 -9.78
N HIS A 199 14.57 -14.27 -9.48
CA HIS A 199 14.44 -13.42 -8.29
C HIS A 199 13.27 -12.44 -8.40
N ILE A 200 12.82 -12.09 -9.61
CA ILE A 200 11.61 -11.28 -9.80
C ILE A 200 10.36 -12.07 -9.42
N GLU A 201 10.31 -13.35 -9.81
CA GLU A 201 9.21 -14.23 -9.40
C GLU A 201 9.20 -14.41 -7.88
N ARG A 202 10.36 -14.64 -7.24
CA ARG A 202 10.48 -14.70 -5.77
C ARG A 202 9.99 -13.41 -5.11
N MET A 203 10.37 -12.26 -5.66
CA MET A 203 9.98 -10.95 -5.14
C MET A 203 8.48 -10.74 -5.21
N VAL A 204 7.84 -10.99 -6.36
CA VAL A 204 6.38 -10.82 -6.51
C VAL A 204 5.64 -11.71 -5.52
N ARG A 205 6.02 -13.00 -5.42
CA ARG A 205 5.44 -13.93 -4.46
C ARG A 205 5.60 -13.45 -3.01
N PHE A 206 6.76 -12.91 -2.68
CA PHE A 206 7.01 -12.39 -1.34
C PHE A 206 6.19 -11.11 -1.04
N ASP A 207 6.13 -10.17 -1.98
CA ASP A 207 5.33 -8.94 -1.86
C ASP A 207 3.85 -9.26 -1.62
N ASP A 208 3.30 -10.24 -2.37
CA ASP A 208 1.92 -10.70 -2.24
C ASP A 208 1.65 -11.31 -0.85
N VAL A 209 2.56 -12.18 -0.36
CA VAL A 209 2.45 -12.80 0.96
C VAL A 209 2.48 -11.75 2.07
N VAL A 210 3.46 -10.85 2.06
CA VAL A 210 3.59 -9.85 3.13
C VAL A 210 2.42 -8.88 3.10
N THR A 211 1.94 -8.49 1.91
CA THR A 211 0.74 -7.67 1.78
C THR A 211 -0.48 -8.35 2.39
N ALA A 212 -0.72 -9.62 2.05
CA ALA A 212 -1.84 -10.39 2.61
C ALA A 212 -1.76 -10.52 4.14
N VAL A 213 -0.55 -10.71 4.68
CA VAL A 213 -0.33 -10.77 6.14
C VAL A 213 -0.57 -9.41 6.80
N ILE A 214 -0.15 -8.31 6.20
CA ILE A 214 -0.36 -6.95 6.73
C ILE A 214 -1.83 -6.56 6.69
N GLU A 215 -2.56 -6.96 5.64
CA GLU A 215 -3.99 -6.66 5.48
C GLU A 215 -4.91 -7.58 6.30
N SER A 216 -4.39 -8.70 6.81
CA SER A 216 -5.16 -9.63 7.63
C SER A 216 -5.25 -9.13 9.08
N ASP A 217 -6.48 -8.94 9.56
CA ASP A 217 -6.78 -8.66 10.97
C ASP A 217 -6.71 -9.92 11.87
N GLU A 218 -6.57 -11.11 11.27
CA GLU A 218 -6.64 -12.40 11.96
C GLU A 218 -5.29 -12.92 12.43
N VAL A 219 -4.20 -12.47 11.80
CA VAL A 219 -2.83 -12.88 12.12
C VAL A 219 -2.00 -11.69 12.57
N SER A 220 -1.00 -11.95 13.41
CA SER A 220 -0.07 -10.92 13.89
C SER A 220 1.36 -11.27 13.49
N ARG A 221 2.17 -10.24 13.21
CA ARG A 221 3.59 -10.40 12.89
C ARG A 221 4.42 -10.42 14.17
N GLY A 222 5.28 -11.42 14.33
CA GLY A 222 6.25 -11.50 15.43
C GLY A 222 7.59 -10.85 15.10
N GLN A 223 7.91 -10.71 13.80
CA GLN A 223 9.12 -10.06 13.30
C GLN A 223 8.79 -8.87 12.39
N ALA A 224 9.78 -7.98 12.24
CA ALA A 224 9.70 -6.87 11.30
C ALA A 224 10.26 -7.27 9.93
N TYR A 225 9.38 -7.74 9.05
CA TYR A 225 9.58 -7.84 7.61
C TYR A 225 8.60 -6.90 6.90
N GLU A 226 9.05 -6.29 5.82
CA GLU A 226 8.22 -5.37 5.03
C GLU A 226 8.13 -5.82 3.57
N PRO A 227 7.11 -5.35 2.83
CA PRO A 227 6.96 -5.67 1.43
C PRO A 227 8.19 -5.25 0.61
N MET A 228 8.48 -6.02 -0.44
CA MET A 228 9.45 -5.68 -1.44
C MET A 228 8.91 -6.05 -2.81
N GLY A 229 8.57 -5.05 -3.60
CA GLY A 229 7.89 -5.31 -4.87
C GLY A 229 7.77 -4.10 -5.77
N TRP A 230 7.06 -4.31 -6.87
CA TRP A 230 6.84 -3.27 -7.88
C TRP A 230 5.96 -2.15 -7.32
N ARG A 231 6.43 -0.92 -7.47
CA ARG A 231 5.70 0.31 -7.20
C ARG A 231 5.70 1.17 -8.45
N ASN A 232 4.60 1.87 -8.67
CA ASN A 232 4.53 2.83 -9.77
C ASN A 232 5.28 4.10 -9.37
N THR A 233 6.13 4.63 -10.23
CA THR A 233 6.54 6.03 -10.10
C THR A 233 5.28 6.88 -10.18
N ALA A 234 4.91 7.54 -9.08
CA ALA A 234 3.83 8.52 -9.11
C ALA A 234 4.17 9.58 -10.16
N ASN A 235 3.17 10.00 -10.95
CA ASN A 235 3.36 11.11 -11.89
C ASN A 235 3.90 12.30 -11.11
N LYS A 236 4.90 12.97 -11.68
CA LYS A 236 5.54 14.12 -11.05
C LYS A 236 5.33 15.35 -11.88
N TRP A 237 5.08 16.46 -11.19
CA TRP A 237 4.63 17.70 -11.81
C TRP A 237 5.55 18.85 -11.48
N VAL A 238 5.71 19.74 -12.46
CA VAL A 238 6.40 21.02 -12.32
C VAL A 238 5.62 22.10 -13.06
N LEU A 239 5.77 23.35 -12.63
CA LEU A 239 5.31 24.51 -13.38
C LEU A 239 6.26 24.74 -14.57
N THR A 240 5.70 24.89 -15.78
CA THR A 240 6.49 25.07 -16.99
C THR A 240 7.25 26.41 -16.98
N THR A 241 8.36 26.46 -17.70
CA THR A 241 9.12 27.70 -17.90
C THR A 241 8.24 28.83 -18.47
N THR A 242 7.31 28.48 -19.38
CA THR A 242 6.36 29.41 -19.99
C THR A 242 5.36 29.98 -18.96
N ALA A 243 4.81 29.12 -18.09
CA ALA A 243 3.89 29.55 -17.04
C ALA A 243 4.58 30.46 -16.02
N LYS A 244 5.83 30.13 -15.65
CA LYS A 244 6.65 30.97 -14.78
C LYS A 244 6.89 32.36 -15.40
N ALA A 245 7.31 32.43 -16.66
CA ALA A 245 7.54 33.70 -17.34
C ALA A 245 6.26 34.57 -17.42
N ARG A 246 5.09 33.95 -17.63
CA ARG A 246 3.80 34.64 -17.57
C ARG A 246 3.55 35.25 -16.18
N LYS A 247 3.76 34.48 -15.12
CA LYS A 247 3.62 34.93 -13.73
C LYS A 247 4.58 36.07 -13.38
N GLU A 248 5.79 36.04 -13.92
CA GLU A 248 6.84 37.04 -13.67
C GLU A 248 6.74 38.27 -14.59
N ASN A 249 5.71 38.36 -15.43
CA ASN A 249 5.55 39.40 -16.44
C ASN A 249 6.73 39.50 -17.43
N GLU A 250 7.52 38.44 -17.58
CA GLU A 250 8.64 38.40 -18.51
C GLU A 250 8.14 38.14 -19.94
N SER A 251 8.68 38.89 -20.91
CA SER A 251 8.37 38.67 -22.33
C SER A 251 9.00 37.37 -22.80
N LEU A 252 8.17 36.42 -23.23
CA LEU A 252 8.59 35.22 -23.95
C LEU A 252 9.17 35.64 -25.31
N THR A 253 10.50 35.70 -25.43
CA THR A 253 11.22 35.93 -26.70
C THR A 253 11.64 34.63 -27.37
#